data_AF-A0A2V7YMT1-F1
#
_entry.id   AF-A0A2V7YMT1-F1
#
_cell.length_a   1.000
_cell.length_b   1.000
_cell.length_c   1.000
_cell.angle_alpha   90.00
_cell.angle_beta   90.00
_cell.angle_gamma   90.00
#
_symmetry.space_group_name_H-M   'P 1'
#
loop_
_entity.id
_entity.type
_entity.pdbx_description
1 polymer ?
#
loop_
_entity_poly.entity_id
_entity_poly.type
_entity_poly.pdbx_seq_one_letter_code
_entity_poly.pdbx_strand_id
1 'polypeptide(L)'
;MAQRLASIADLERLAARITLRNASPRECLTLADSLIAVDDLRGVMAPLRGPLLASLRDRLDPQRDVIDRIAATVADNAPLSAREGGAIRSGVDAELDSLRAIARDSKSILMQIETRERGRTGIGSLKVRFNNVFGYYIEVSKSNLSRVPQDYIRKQTLVNAERFITPDLKELEEKITGAECSRRSRDRRRRFWQLPAQSGRWTRSAHSQASPDVTATFAPR
;
A
#
# COMPACT_ATOMS: atom_id res chain seq x y z
N MET A 1 5.37 -16.37 26.68
CA MET A 1 4.34 -15.33 26.94
C MET A 1 4.91 -13.92 26.80
N ALA A 2 5.96 -13.53 27.55
CA ALA A 2 6.55 -12.18 27.49
C ALA A 2 6.95 -11.71 26.07
N GLN A 3 7.57 -12.59 25.26
CA GLN A 3 7.97 -12.27 23.89
C GLN A 3 6.79 -12.04 22.93
N ARG A 4 5.62 -12.64 23.21
CA ARG A 4 4.37 -12.46 22.43
C ARG A 4 3.62 -11.19 22.85
N LEU A 5 3.75 -10.78 24.12
CA LEU A 5 3.26 -9.48 24.59
C LEU A 5 4.09 -8.34 24.00
N ALA A 6 5.41 -8.52 23.86
CA ALA A 6 6.29 -7.55 23.23
C ALA A 6 6.03 -7.34 21.73
N SER A 7 5.42 -8.33 21.04
CA SER A 7 5.04 -8.22 19.63
C SER A 7 3.67 -7.56 19.41
N ILE A 8 2.88 -7.36 20.46
CA ILE A 8 1.60 -6.65 20.37
C ILE A 8 1.92 -5.16 20.33
N ALA A 9 1.60 -4.51 19.21
CA ALA A 9 1.71 -3.07 19.10
C ALA A 9 0.70 -2.39 20.03
N ASP A 10 0.87 -1.09 20.28
CA ASP A 10 -0.07 -0.28 21.06
C ASP A 10 -1.46 -0.25 20.40
N LEU A 11 -2.30 -1.22 20.79
CA LEU A 11 -3.62 -1.46 20.25
C LEU A 11 -4.56 -0.30 20.54
N GLU A 12 -4.39 0.38 21.68
CA GLU A 12 -5.22 1.53 22.06
C GLU A 12 -4.94 2.71 21.15
N ARG A 13 -3.66 3.02 20.92
CA ARG A 13 -3.26 4.08 19.98
C ARG A 13 -3.66 3.76 18.55
N LEU A 14 -3.52 2.50 18.11
CA LEU A 14 -3.96 2.08 16.78
C LEU A 14 -5.48 2.18 16.64
N ALA A 15 -6.24 1.68 17.62
CA ALA A 15 -7.70 1.78 17.67
C ALA A 15 -8.20 3.23 17.58
N ALA A 16 -7.57 4.14 18.33
CA ALA A 16 -7.91 5.56 18.31
C ALA A 16 -7.68 6.17 16.93
N ARG A 17 -6.53 5.90 16.30
CA ARG A 17 -6.20 6.45 14.97
C ARG A 17 -7.09 5.90 13.85
N ILE A 18 -7.47 4.63 13.95
CA ILE A 18 -8.40 3.98 13.03
C ILE A 18 -9.80 4.60 13.15
N THR A 19 -10.26 4.82 14.39
CA THR A 19 -11.54 5.48 14.68
C THR A 19 -11.55 6.92 14.14
N LEU A 20 -10.43 7.63 14.30
CA LEU A 20 -10.23 8.98 13.76
C LEU A 20 -9.93 9.02 12.25
N ARG A 21 -9.96 7.86 11.56
CA ARG A 21 -9.72 7.74 10.11
C ARG A 21 -8.36 8.27 9.65
N ASN A 22 -7.37 8.22 10.54
CA ASN A 22 -6.02 8.77 10.35
C ASN A 22 -4.91 7.71 10.52
N ALA A 23 -5.27 6.43 10.48
CA ALA A 23 -4.27 5.39 10.44
C ALA A 23 -3.72 5.22 9.00
N SER A 24 -2.56 4.59 8.88
CA SER A 24 -1.98 4.21 7.59
C SER A 24 -2.42 2.79 7.21
N PRO A 25 -2.34 2.41 5.91
CA PRO A 25 -2.58 1.02 5.50
C PRO A 25 -1.70 0.02 6.24
N ARG A 26 -0.44 0.38 6.50
CA ARG A 26 0.50 -0.45 7.23
C ARG A 26 0.12 -0.59 8.71
N GLU A 27 -0.44 0.45 9.31
CA GLU A 27 -0.98 0.38 10.68
C GLU A 27 -2.19 -0.54 10.79
N CYS A 28 -3.01 -0.66 9.73
CA CYS A 28 -4.06 -1.69 9.68
C CYS A 28 -3.46 -3.09 9.70
N LEU A 29 -2.39 -3.34 8.93
CA LEU A 29 -1.70 -4.63 8.96
C LEU A 29 -1.11 -4.90 10.35
N THR A 30 -0.45 -3.92 10.95
CA THR A 30 0.08 -4.04 12.32
C THR A 30 -1.00 -4.31 13.37
N LEU A 31 -2.20 -3.75 13.20
CA LEU A 31 -3.34 -4.09 14.03
C LEU A 31 -3.73 -5.56 13.84
N ALA A 32 -3.86 -6.03 12.60
CA ALA A 32 -4.21 -7.41 12.32
C ALA A 32 -3.18 -8.38 12.94
N ASP A 33 -1.88 -8.11 12.77
CA ASP A 33 -0.79 -8.90 13.37
C ASP A 33 -0.90 -8.93 14.90
N SER A 34 -1.21 -7.79 15.51
CA SER A 34 -1.38 -7.69 16.97
C SER A 34 -2.61 -8.47 17.46
N LEU A 35 -3.71 -8.46 16.72
CA LEU A 35 -4.92 -9.22 17.03
C LEU A 35 -4.70 -10.74 16.85
N ILE A 36 -3.91 -11.15 15.85
CA ILE A 36 -3.47 -12.56 15.68
C ILE A 36 -2.62 -12.97 16.88
N ALA A 37 -1.71 -12.12 17.35
CA ALA A 37 -0.91 -12.39 18.55
C ALA A 37 -1.77 -12.52 19.82
N VAL A 38 -2.88 -11.78 19.93
CA VAL A 38 -3.86 -11.92 21.02
C VAL A 38 -4.57 -13.26 20.96
N ASP A 39 -4.97 -13.73 19.77
CA ASP A 39 -5.58 -15.04 19.58
C ASP A 39 -4.62 -16.18 19.96
N ASP A 40 -3.37 -16.08 19.53
CA ASP A 40 -2.30 -17.00 19.92
C ASP A 40 -2.09 -17.03 21.44
N LEU A 41 -2.08 -15.86 22.09
CA LEU A 41 -1.93 -15.75 23.54
C LEU A 41 -3.08 -16.46 24.26
N ARG A 42 -4.30 -16.32 23.76
CA ARG A 42 -5.49 -17.02 24.29
C ARG A 42 -5.31 -18.54 24.22
N GLY A 43 -4.75 -19.04 23.13
CA GLY A 43 -4.42 -20.47 22.96
C GLY A 43 -3.39 -20.96 23.98
N VAL A 44 -2.33 -20.19 24.23
CA VAL A 44 -1.28 -20.53 25.22
C VAL A 44 -1.82 -20.45 26.66
N MET A 45 -2.80 -19.57 26.93
CA MET A 45 -3.46 -19.46 28.23
C MET A 45 -4.51 -20.55 28.48
N ALA A 46 -5.00 -21.23 27.43
CA ALA A 46 -6.05 -22.25 27.54
C ALA A 46 -5.75 -23.40 28.53
N PRO A 47 -4.54 -23.99 28.59
CA PRO A 47 -4.23 -25.06 29.54
C PRO A 47 -4.01 -24.57 30.98
N LEU A 48 -3.80 -23.27 31.20
CA LEU A 48 -3.53 -22.72 32.53
C LEU A 48 -4.81 -22.65 33.36
N ARG A 49 -4.71 -22.99 34.65
CA ARG A 49 -5.84 -23.03 35.58
C ARG A 49 -5.72 -21.93 36.64
N GLY A 50 -6.84 -21.30 36.96
CA GLY A 50 -6.94 -20.27 37.98
C GLY A 50 -8.05 -19.25 37.65
N PRO A 51 -8.82 -18.78 38.64
CA PRO A 51 -9.95 -17.86 38.40
C PRO A 51 -9.51 -16.53 37.77
N LEU A 52 -8.34 -16.01 38.16
CA LEU A 52 -7.76 -14.79 37.58
C LEU A 52 -7.34 -14.99 36.11
N LEU A 53 -6.74 -16.13 35.77
CA LEU A 53 -6.33 -16.42 34.40
C LEU A 53 -7.53 -16.68 33.49
N ALA A 54 -8.57 -17.32 34.02
CA ALA A 54 -9.84 -17.51 33.31
C ALA A 54 -10.50 -16.15 33.01
N SER A 55 -10.60 -15.26 34.00
CA SER A 55 -11.19 -13.93 33.79
C SER A 55 -10.39 -13.07 32.81
N LEU A 56 -9.06 -13.10 32.86
CA LEU A 56 -8.22 -12.42 31.88
C LEU A 56 -8.39 -12.98 30.47
N ARG A 57 -8.40 -14.30 30.31
CA ARG A 57 -8.60 -14.98 29.01
C ARG A 57 -9.97 -14.65 28.40
N ASP A 58 -11.00 -14.53 29.22
CA ASP A 58 -12.37 -14.25 28.76
C ASP A 58 -12.53 -12.77 28.34
N ARG A 59 -11.65 -11.88 28.80
CA ARG A 59 -11.59 -10.47 28.37
C ARG A 59 -10.76 -10.25 27.09
N LEU A 60 -9.92 -11.21 26.71
CA LEU A 60 -9.18 -11.16 25.44
C LEU A 60 -10.10 -11.52 24.27
N ASP A 61 -10.60 -10.50 23.58
CA ASP A 61 -11.32 -10.65 22.31
C ASP A 61 -10.33 -10.50 21.14
N PRO A 62 -10.02 -11.58 20.39
CA PRO A 62 -9.14 -11.50 19.23
C PRO A 62 -9.75 -10.79 18.02
N GLN A 63 -11.07 -10.50 18.04
CA GLN A 63 -11.76 -9.77 16.96
C GLN A 63 -11.45 -10.31 15.55
N ARG A 64 -11.67 -11.63 15.36
CA ARG A 64 -11.37 -12.32 14.10
C ARG A 64 -12.05 -11.68 12.88
N ASP A 65 -13.24 -11.11 13.06
CA ASP A 65 -13.96 -10.36 12.03
C ASP A 65 -13.17 -9.14 11.51
N VAL A 66 -12.39 -8.49 12.38
CA VAL A 66 -11.52 -7.38 12.02
C VAL A 66 -10.29 -7.88 11.27
N ILE A 67 -9.67 -8.97 11.75
CA ILE A 67 -8.53 -9.63 11.08
C ILE A 67 -8.92 -10.01 9.64
N ASP A 68 -10.04 -10.71 9.47
CA ASP A 68 -10.50 -11.20 8.17
C ASP A 68 -10.82 -10.04 7.21
N ARG A 69 -11.43 -8.96 7.73
CA ARG A 69 -11.69 -7.76 6.93
C ARG A 69 -10.42 -7.07 6.47
N ILE A 70 -9.43 -6.92 7.36
CA ILE A 70 -8.15 -6.30 7.01
C ILE A 70 -7.45 -7.17 5.97
N ALA A 71 -7.40 -8.50 6.18
CA ALA A 71 -6.82 -9.43 5.23
C ALA A 71 -7.51 -9.37 3.86
N ALA A 72 -8.84 -9.28 3.81
CA ALA A 72 -9.59 -9.19 2.55
C ALA A 72 -9.42 -7.85 1.82
N THR A 73 -9.14 -6.76 2.53
CA THR A 73 -9.18 -5.40 1.96
C THR A 73 -7.81 -4.77 1.75
N VAL A 74 -6.85 -5.02 2.65
CA VAL A 74 -5.52 -4.42 2.62
C VAL A 74 -4.54 -5.39 1.96
N ALA A 75 -3.73 -4.87 1.03
CA ALA A 75 -2.66 -5.63 0.40
C ALA A 75 -1.52 -5.89 1.40
N ASP A 76 -0.90 -7.07 1.33
CA ASP A 76 0.17 -7.47 2.28
C ASP A 76 1.40 -6.53 2.22
N ASN A 77 1.66 -5.96 1.04
CA ASN A 77 2.73 -4.98 0.81
C ASN A 77 2.21 -3.55 0.76
N ALA A 78 1.21 -3.21 1.60
CA ALA A 78 0.63 -1.88 1.58
C ALA A 78 1.67 -0.78 1.91
N PRO A 79 1.63 0.36 1.21
CA PRO A 79 2.55 1.47 1.43
C PRO A 79 2.38 2.11 2.81
N LEU A 80 3.39 2.88 3.22
CA LEU A 80 3.33 3.70 4.44
C LEU A 80 2.28 4.79 4.34
N SER A 81 2.01 5.30 3.14
CA SER A 81 1.03 6.34 2.90
C SER A 81 -0.09 5.86 2.00
N ALA A 82 -1.34 6.05 2.42
CA ALA A 82 -2.50 5.85 1.55
C ALA A 82 -2.47 6.77 0.30
N ARG A 83 -1.60 7.79 0.27
CA ARG A 83 -1.43 8.68 -0.89
C ARG A 83 -0.58 8.09 -2.00
N GLU A 84 0.23 7.07 -1.71
CA GLU A 84 1.07 6.38 -2.70
C GLU A 84 0.25 5.39 -3.54
N GLY A 85 -0.90 4.96 -3.02
CA GLY A 85 -1.80 4.02 -3.67
C GLY A 85 -1.30 2.58 -3.59
N GLY A 86 -2.15 1.63 -3.97
CA GLY A 86 -1.78 0.20 -3.91
C GLY A 86 -1.97 -0.42 -2.51
N ALA A 87 -2.67 0.28 -1.62
CA ALA A 87 -3.03 -0.24 -0.31
C ALA A 87 -4.20 -1.22 -0.36
N ILE A 88 -5.10 -1.11 -1.35
CA ILE A 88 -6.26 -2.01 -1.50
C ILE A 88 -5.84 -3.31 -2.20
N ARG A 89 -6.25 -4.47 -1.69
CA ARG A 89 -6.05 -5.77 -2.37
C ARG A 89 -6.80 -5.84 -3.72
N SER A 90 -6.30 -6.63 -4.66
CA SER A 90 -7.04 -6.96 -5.88
C SER A 90 -8.32 -7.75 -5.55
N GLY A 91 -9.39 -7.53 -6.30
CA GLY A 91 -10.71 -8.14 -6.13
C GLY A 91 -11.67 -7.32 -5.26
N VAL A 92 -11.18 -6.28 -4.56
CA VAL A 92 -12.00 -5.43 -3.68
C VAL A 92 -12.79 -4.37 -4.47
N ASP A 93 -12.21 -3.89 -5.58
CA ASP A 93 -12.82 -2.89 -6.43
C ASP A 93 -12.49 -3.19 -7.89
N ALA A 94 -13.50 -3.68 -8.62
CA ALA A 94 -13.39 -4.01 -10.04
C ALA A 94 -12.93 -2.83 -10.90
N GLU A 95 -13.29 -1.59 -10.53
CA GLU A 95 -12.86 -0.40 -11.26
C GLU A 95 -11.41 -0.02 -10.91
N LEU A 96 -11.02 -0.22 -9.65
CA LEU A 96 -9.60 -0.12 -9.30
C LEU A 96 -8.80 -1.21 -10.02
N ASP A 97 -9.32 -2.41 -10.19
CA ASP A 97 -8.62 -3.48 -10.89
C ASP A 97 -8.56 -3.27 -12.40
N SER A 98 -9.62 -2.72 -13.02
CA SER A 98 -9.62 -2.36 -14.44
C SER A 98 -8.59 -1.28 -14.75
N LEU A 99 -8.49 -0.25 -13.90
CA LEU A 99 -7.43 0.74 -14.01
C LEU A 99 -6.05 0.06 -13.96
N ARG A 100 -5.91 -1.06 -13.21
CA ARG A 100 -4.62 -1.72 -12.84
C ARG A 100 -4.11 -2.49 -14.03
N ALA A 101 -5.06 -3.13 -14.72
CA ALA A 101 -4.85 -3.67 -16.05
C ALA A 101 -4.35 -2.57 -16.99
N ILE A 102 -5.02 -1.40 -17.10
CA ILE A 102 -4.58 -0.31 -18.00
C ILE A 102 -3.13 0.12 -17.72
N ALA A 103 -2.74 0.28 -16.46
CA ALA A 103 -1.36 0.64 -16.12
C ALA A 103 -0.35 -0.47 -16.47
N ARG A 104 -0.71 -1.75 -16.31
CA ARG A 104 0.12 -2.89 -16.71
C ARG A 104 0.24 -2.99 -18.23
N ASP A 105 -0.87 -2.82 -18.94
CA ASP A 105 -0.93 -2.84 -20.40
C ASP A 105 -0.11 -1.71 -20.99
N SER A 106 -0.12 -0.54 -20.35
CA SER A 106 0.71 0.60 -20.74
C SER A 106 2.21 0.28 -20.73
N LYS A 107 2.69 -0.53 -19.77
CA LYS A 107 4.09 -0.99 -19.76
C LYS A 107 4.40 -1.92 -20.93
N SER A 108 3.46 -2.78 -21.31
CA SER A 108 3.58 -3.63 -22.50
C SER A 108 3.64 -2.79 -23.77
N ILE A 109 2.75 -1.80 -23.88
CA ILE A 109 2.71 -0.87 -25.03
C ILE A 109 4.02 -0.07 -25.12
N LEU A 110 4.57 0.42 -24.01
CA LEU A 110 5.87 1.10 -24.00
C LEU A 110 7.00 0.22 -24.56
N MET A 111 7.03 -1.07 -24.20
CA MET A 111 8.03 -2.01 -24.73
C MET A 111 7.83 -2.29 -26.23
N GLN A 112 6.58 -2.36 -26.69
CA GLN A 112 6.26 -2.52 -28.11
C GLN A 112 6.68 -1.28 -28.91
N ILE A 113 6.42 -0.07 -28.41
CA ILE A 113 6.87 1.19 -29.01
C ILE A 113 8.40 1.22 -29.08
N GLU A 114 9.10 0.89 -27.98
CA GLU A 114 10.56 0.84 -27.96
C GLU A 114 11.12 -0.12 -29.02
N THR A 115 10.52 -1.30 -29.15
CA THR A 115 10.96 -2.33 -30.12
C THR A 115 10.68 -1.89 -31.56
N ARG A 116 9.49 -1.33 -31.82
CA ARG A 116 9.10 -0.80 -33.13
C ARG A 116 10.02 0.34 -33.55
N GLU A 117 10.29 1.29 -32.66
CA GLU A 117 11.14 2.43 -32.97
C GLU A 117 12.62 2.03 -33.14
N ARG A 118 13.12 1.06 -32.37
CA ARG A 118 14.45 0.46 -32.60
C ARG A 118 14.56 -0.16 -33.98
N GLY A 119 13.55 -0.94 -34.39
CA GLY A 119 13.51 -1.57 -35.71
C GLY A 119 13.41 -0.54 -36.85
N ARG A 120 12.56 0.48 -36.69
CA ARG A 120 12.33 1.53 -37.69
C ARG A 120 13.54 2.43 -37.92
N THR A 121 14.22 2.80 -36.84
CA THR A 121 15.37 3.75 -36.91
C THR A 121 16.72 3.05 -37.05
N GLY A 122 16.79 1.75 -36.76
CA GLY A 122 18.06 1.02 -36.67
C GLY A 122 18.95 1.48 -35.51
N ILE A 123 18.39 2.20 -34.53
CA ILE A 123 19.12 2.73 -33.36
C ILE A 123 18.95 1.75 -32.19
N GLY A 124 19.89 0.81 -32.04
CA GLY A 124 19.84 -0.16 -30.94
C GLY A 124 19.93 0.45 -29.53
N SER A 125 20.51 1.67 -29.41
CA SER A 125 20.63 2.39 -28.14
C SER A 125 19.35 3.14 -27.73
N LEU A 126 18.32 3.15 -28.58
CA LEU A 126 17.07 3.86 -28.32
C LEU A 126 16.40 3.28 -27.08
N LYS A 127 16.13 4.12 -26.08
CA LYS A 127 15.45 3.72 -24.84
C LYS A 127 14.33 4.70 -24.52
N VAL A 128 13.17 4.17 -24.15
CA VAL A 128 12.08 4.98 -23.60
C VAL A 128 12.36 5.18 -22.12
N ARG A 129 12.32 6.43 -21.65
CA ARG A 129 12.54 6.80 -20.25
C ARG A 129 11.43 7.74 -19.78
N PHE A 130 11.28 7.86 -18.47
CA PHE A 130 10.32 8.73 -17.82
C PHE A 130 11.03 9.81 -17.00
N ASN A 131 10.49 11.02 -16.97
CA ASN A 131 10.88 12.10 -16.06
C ASN A 131 9.64 12.88 -15.61
N ASN A 132 9.62 13.32 -14.35
CA ASN A 132 8.52 14.08 -13.74
C ASN A 132 8.19 15.41 -14.45
N VAL A 133 9.13 15.99 -15.21
CA VAL A 133 8.94 17.31 -15.87
C VAL A 133 8.39 17.16 -17.30
N PHE A 134 8.82 16.14 -18.03
CA PHE A 134 8.55 16.01 -19.47
C PHE A 134 7.81 14.74 -19.87
N GLY A 135 7.48 13.89 -18.89
CA GLY A 135 6.78 12.64 -19.15
C GLY A 135 7.67 11.54 -19.72
N TYR A 136 7.07 10.73 -20.59
CA TYR A 136 7.77 9.69 -21.33
C TYR A 136 8.50 10.29 -22.54
N TYR A 137 9.76 9.95 -22.72
CA TYR A 137 10.59 10.42 -23.84
C TYR A 137 11.51 9.33 -24.35
N ILE A 138 11.97 9.50 -25.59
CA ILE A 138 12.97 8.69 -26.25
C ILE A 138 14.31 9.42 -26.15
N GLU A 139 15.31 8.76 -25.59
CA GLU A 139 16.68 9.28 -25.54
C GLU A 139 17.50 8.72 -26.71
N VAL A 140 18.05 9.61 -27.54
CA VAL A 140 18.90 9.27 -28.69
C VAL A 140 20.27 9.93 -28.53
N SER A 141 21.35 9.18 -28.74
CA SER A 141 22.71 9.72 -28.68
C SER A 141 22.98 10.68 -29.84
N LYS A 142 23.85 11.67 -29.64
CA LYS A 142 24.21 12.64 -30.71
C LYS A 142 24.71 11.98 -32.00
N SER A 143 25.41 10.85 -31.88
CA SER A 143 25.90 10.05 -33.00
C SER A 143 24.80 9.48 -33.90
N ASN A 144 23.59 9.30 -33.36
CA ASN A 144 22.47 8.66 -34.04
C ASN A 144 21.38 9.66 -34.48
N LEU A 145 21.63 10.97 -34.35
CA LEU A 145 20.66 12.02 -34.70
C LEU A 145 20.30 12.04 -36.18
N SER A 146 21.23 11.68 -37.06
CA SER A 146 20.97 11.57 -38.50
C SER A 146 19.95 10.49 -38.86
N ARG A 147 19.68 9.54 -37.94
CA ARG A 147 18.71 8.45 -38.11
C ARG A 147 17.37 8.74 -37.44
N VAL A 148 17.21 9.92 -36.82
CA VAL A 148 15.97 10.32 -36.17
C VAL A 148 14.96 10.76 -37.23
N PRO A 149 13.76 10.17 -37.29
CA PRO A 149 12.76 10.54 -38.28
C PRO A 149 12.11 11.91 -37.96
N GLN A 150 11.50 12.55 -38.95
CA GLN A 150 10.91 13.90 -38.80
C GLN A 150 9.66 13.95 -37.91
N ASP A 151 9.02 12.81 -37.63
CA ASP A 151 7.85 12.73 -36.75
C ASP A 151 8.21 12.85 -35.26
N TYR A 152 9.51 12.86 -34.92
CA TYR A 152 9.98 13.04 -33.56
C TYR A 152 9.98 14.51 -33.16
N ILE A 153 9.23 14.84 -32.12
CA ILE A 153 9.17 16.19 -31.58
C ILE A 153 10.27 16.33 -30.52
N ARG A 154 11.26 17.19 -30.78
CA ARG A 154 12.37 17.44 -29.85
C ARG A 154 11.90 18.15 -28.58
N LYS A 155 12.31 17.65 -27.41
CA LYS A 155 11.92 18.19 -26.09
C LYS A 155 13.07 18.82 -25.32
N GLN A 156 14.25 18.21 -25.35
CA GLN A 156 15.41 18.67 -24.58
C GLN A 156 16.71 18.23 -25.24
N THR A 157 17.71 19.10 -25.20
CA THR A 157 19.09 18.80 -25.64
C THR A 157 19.97 18.59 -24.41
N LEU A 158 20.68 17.47 -24.36
CA LEU A 158 21.69 17.16 -23.34
C LEU A 158 23.10 17.22 -23.95
N VAL A 159 24.12 17.13 -23.09
CA VAL A 159 25.53 17.17 -23.50
C VAL A 159 25.86 16.05 -24.50
N ASN A 160 25.34 14.83 -24.27
CA ASN A 160 25.66 13.63 -25.07
C ASN A 160 24.45 13.01 -25.80
N ALA A 161 23.24 13.52 -25.58
CA ALA A 161 22.00 12.95 -26.10
C ALA A 161 20.94 14.01 -26.35
N GLU A 162 19.91 13.65 -27.09
CA GLU A 162 18.72 14.45 -27.29
C GLU A 162 17.48 13.64 -26.92
N ARG A 163 16.49 14.34 -26.36
CA ARG A 163 15.22 13.77 -25.93
C ARG A 163 14.13 14.15 -26.92
N PHE A 164 13.39 13.14 -27.38
CA PHE A 164 12.29 13.28 -28.31
C PHE A 164 11.01 12.68 -27.73
N ILE A 165 9.87 13.15 -28.22
CA ILE A 165 8.56 12.54 -27.97
C ILE A 165 7.91 12.20 -29.31
N THR A 166 7.18 11.09 -29.35
CA THR A 166 6.33 10.70 -30.49
C THR A 166 4.86 10.94 -30.14
N PRO A 167 3.98 11.13 -31.14
CA PRO A 167 2.54 11.18 -30.91
C PRO A 167 2.03 9.97 -30.10
N ASP A 168 2.47 8.76 -30.46
CA ASP A 168 2.11 7.51 -29.77
C ASP A 168 2.48 7.54 -28.27
N LEU A 169 3.67 8.07 -27.92
CA LEU A 169 4.09 8.19 -26.52
C LEU A 169 3.26 9.22 -25.76
N LYS A 170 2.89 10.33 -26.41
CA LYS A 170 2.08 11.38 -25.79
C LYS A 170 0.66 10.87 -25.49
N GLU A 171 0.03 10.17 -26.43
CA GLU A 171 -1.30 9.57 -26.20
C GLU A 171 -1.27 8.54 -25.05
N LEU A 172 -0.21 7.74 -25.00
CA LEU A 172 -0.05 6.76 -23.93
C LEU A 172 0.18 7.44 -22.58
N GLU A 173 0.96 8.51 -22.54
CA GLU A 173 1.17 9.31 -21.32
C GLU A 173 -0.13 9.90 -20.79
N GLU A 174 -0.97 10.46 -21.65
CA GLU A 174 -2.28 11.00 -21.27
C GLU A 174 -3.19 9.90 -20.69
N LYS A 175 -3.20 8.71 -21.31
CA LYS A 175 -3.92 7.54 -20.80
C LYS A 175 -3.39 7.05 -19.45
N ILE A 176 -2.07 6.94 -19.28
CA ILE A 176 -1.43 6.52 -18.02
C ILE A 176 -1.73 7.53 -16.92
N THR A 177 -1.48 8.81 -17.17
CA THR A 177 -1.65 9.89 -16.19
C THR A 177 -3.11 10.01 -15.78
N GLY A 178 -4.04 9.89 -16.73
CA GLY A 178 -5.48 9.81 -16.46
C GLY A 178 -5.83 8.62 -15.58
N ALA A 179 -5.35 7.42 -15.92
CA ALA A 179 -5.60 6.22 -15.15
C ALA A 179 -5.01 6.29 -13.72
N GLU A 180 -3.81 6.83 -13.55
CA GLU A 180 -3.17 7.04 -12.24
C GLU A 180 -3.91 8.07 -11.40
N CYS A 181 -4.38 9.17 -12.00
CA CYS A 181 -5.16 10.19 -11.30
C CYS A 181 -6.53 9.63 -10.84
N SER A 182 -7.23 8.90 -11.72
CA SER A 182 -8.47 8.19 -11.38
C SER A 182 -8.26 7.13 -10.30
N ARG A 183 -7.14 6.40 -10.36
CA ARG A 183 -6.72 5.48 -9.31
C ARG A 183 -6.60 6.16 -7.95
N ARG A 184 -5.77 7.21 -7.91
CA ARG A 184 -5.37 7.86 -6.67
C ARG A 184 -6.55 8.56 -6.01
N SER A 185 -7.44 9.13 -6.82
CA SER A 185 -8.69 9.72 -6.34
C SER A 185 -9.65 8.66 -5.79
N ARG A 186 -9.74 7.47 -6.39
CA ARG A 186 -10.57 6.36 -5.87
C ARG A 186 -10.00 5.71 -4.61
N ASP A 187 -8.70 5.46 -4.57
CA ASP A 187 -8.00 4.92 -3.39
C ASP A 187 -8.14 5.89 -2.19
N ARG A 188 -8.14 7.21 -2.44
CA ARG A 188 -8.48 8.23 -1.44
C ARG A 188 -9.96 8.25 -1.03
N ARG A 189 -10.89 8.04 -1.97
CA ARG A 189 -12.34 8.14 -1.72
C ARG A 189 -12.90 6.90 -1.02
N ARG A 190 -12.36 5.71 -1.30
CA ARG A 190 -12.70 4.50 -0.54
C ARG A 190 -12.01 4.56 0.81
N ARG A 191 -12.75 5.07 1.78
CA ARG A 191 -12.38 5.01 3.19
C ARG A 191 -12.16 3.53 3.54
N PHE A 192 -10.89 3.11 3.62
CA PHE A 192 -10.46 1.89 4.32
C PHE A 192 -11.13 1.74 5.69
N TRP A 193 -11.55 2.87 6.26
CA TRP A 193 -12.29 3.06 7.50
C TRP A 193 -13.80 2.78 7.45
N GLN A 194 -14.32 2.02 6.49
CA GLN A 194 -15.64 1.38 6.66
C GLN A 194 -15.54 0.12 7.54
N LEU A 195 -14.53 0.06 8.42
CA LEU A 195 -14.62 -0.77 9.61
C LEU A 195 -15.86 -0.29 10.37
N PRO A 196 -16.85 -1.17 10.64
CA PRO A 196 -18.02 -0.78 11.40
C PRO A 196 -17.53 -0.14 12.69
N ALA A 197 -18.17 0.96 13.07
CA ALA A 197 -17.98 1.61 14.36
C ALA A 197 -18.37 0.63 15.48
N GLN A 198 -17.53 -0.36 15.77
CA GLN A 198 -17.57 -1.17 16.98
C GLN A 198 -16.67 -0.51 18.03
N SER A 199 -16.70 0.83 18.10
CA SER A 199 -16.00 1.64 19.09
C SER A 199 -16.24 1.18 20.53
N GLY A 200 -17.34 0.46 20.79
CA GLY A 200 -17.63 -0.17 22.10
C GLY A 200 -16.88 -1.47 22.42
N ARG A 201 -16.39 -2.26 21.47
CA ARG A 201 -15.57 -3.47 21.77
C ARG A 201 -14.09 -3.14 21.94
N TRP A 202 -13.62 -2.14 21.18
CA TRP A 202 -12.22 -1.77 21.10
C TRP A 202 -11.78 -1.02 22.36
N THR A 203 -12.62 -0.12 22.87
CA THR A 203 -12.40 0.56 24.16
C THR A 203 -12.46 -0.40 25.36
N ARG A 204 -13.38 -1.38 25.36
CA ARG A 204 -13.44 -2.41 26.41
C ARG A 204 -12.23 -3.34 26.43
N SER A 205 -11.68 -3.67 25.26
CA SER A 205 -10.47 -4.50 25.15
C SER A 205 -9.20 -3.70 25.47
N ALA A 206 -9.11 -2.43 25.04
CA ALA A 206 -7.99 -1.54 25.37
C ALA A 206 -7.91 -1.23 26.88
N HIS A 207 -9.04 -0.87 27.52
CA HIS A 207 -9.10 -0.73 28.99
C HIS A 207 -8.86 -2.05 29.74
N SER A 208 -9.08 -3.19 29.10
CA SER A 208 -8.77 -4.49 29.68
C SER A 208 -7.29 -4.88 29.59
N GLN A 209 -6.58 -4.37 28.59
CA GLN A 209 -5.18 -4.68 28.36
C GLN A 209 -4.24 -3.60 28.93
N ALA A 210 -4.75 -2.39 29.20
CA ALA A 210 -4.02 -1.28 29.84
C ALA A 210 -3.97 -1.34 31.38
N SER A 211 -4.44 -2.41 32.03
CA SER A 211 -4.24 -2.61 33.47
C SER A 211 -3.32 -3.79 33.78
N PRO A 212 -1.99 -3.65 33.60
CA PRO A 212 -1.03 -4.41 34.40
C PRO A 212 -0.64 -3.72 35.72
N ASP A 213 -1.04 -2.46 35.98
CA ASP A 213 -0.56 -1.71 37.16
C ASP A 213 -1.71 -1.11 37.98
N VAL A 214 -2.00 -1.72 39.14
CA VAL A 214 -2.48 -1.06 40.39
C VAL A 214 -2.47 -2.00 41.62
N THR A 215 -1.84 -3.18 41.58
CA THR A 215 -1.68 -4.02 42.79
C THR A 215 -0.27 -4.58 43.04
N ALA A 216 0.77 -4.03 42.41
CA ALA A 216 2.17 -4.39 42.71
C ALA A 216 3.00 -3.31 43.43
N THR A 217 2.40 -2.19 43.87
CA THR A 217 3.09 -1.13 44.64
C THR A 217 2.68 -1.12 46.11
N PHE A 218 2.72 -2.28 46.76
CA PHE A 218 2.80 -2.37 48.23
C PHE A 218 3.66 -3.57 48.63
N ALA A 219 4.97 -3.36 48.63
CA ALA A 219 5.90 -3.94 49.61
C ALA A 219 7.31 -3.37 49.38
N PRO A 220 7.80 -2.52 50.29
CA PRO A 220 9.12 -2.79 50.81
C PRO A 220 9.10 -2.84 52.34
N ARG A 221 9.40 -4.05 52.84
CA ARG A 221 9.82 -4.44 54.21
C ARG A 221 8.88 -4.14 55.37
#